data_AF-A0A1B7VC71-F1
#
_entry.id   AF-A0A1B7VC71-F1
#
_cell.length_a   1.000
_cell.length_b   1.000
_cell.length_c   1.000
_cell.angle_alpha   90.00
_cell.angle_beta   90.00
_cell.angle_gamma   90.00
#
_symmetry.space_group_name_H-M   'P 1'
#
loop_
_entity.id
_entity.type
_entity.pdbx_description
1 polymer ?
#
loop_
_entity_poly.entity_id
_entity_poly.type
_entity_poly.pdbx_seq_one_letter_code
_entity_poly.pdbx_strand_id
1 'polypeptide(L)' 'MELSDEEQEIISRYRQLSDSEKKAVLASENSFESWIKTAMKWLWESISEAIIEMLFDYLRD' A
#
# COMPACT_ATOMS: atom_id res chain seq x y z
N MET A 1 -16.18 13.12 -3.46
CA MET A 1 -15.88 11.79 -3.99
C MET A 1 -15.36 10.98 -2.82
N GLU A 2 -16.06 9.93 -2.42
CA GLU A 2 -15.54 9.03 -1.38
C GLU A 2 -14.46 8.16 -2.01
N LEU A 3 -13.32 8.08 -1.33
CA LEU A 3 -12.19 7.26 -1.73
C LEU A 3 -12.37 5.85 -1.14
N SER A 4 -11.98 4.82 -1.88
CA SER A 4 -11.93 3.45 -1.36
C SER A 4 -10.92 3.33 -0.23
N ASP A 5 -11.05 2.29 0.60
CA ASP A 5 -10.13 2.05 1.70
C ASP A 5 -8.68 1.89 1.20
N GLU A 6 -8.49 1.26 0.04
CA GLU A 6 -7.19 1.13 -0.60
C GLU A 6 -6.62 2.48 -1.06
N GLU A 7 -7.46 3.32 -1.66
CA GLU A 7 -7.06 4.68 -2.07
C GLU A 7 -6.67 5.54 -0.87
N GLN A 8 -7.43 5.42 0.23
CA GLN A 8 -7.12 6.12 1.49
C GLN A 8 -5.79 5.65 2.09
N GLU A 9 -5.51 4.35 2.08
CA GLU A 9 -4.28 3.78 2.62
C GLU A 9 -3.05 4.20 1.81
N ILE A 10 -3.15 4.21 0.47
CA ILE A 10 -2.09 4.74 -0.41
C ILE A 10 -1.79 6.20 -0.07
N ILE A 11 -2.82 7.03 0.09
CA ILE A 11 -2.68 8.45 0.43
C ILE A 11 -2.10 8.62 1.84
N SER A 12 -2.53 7.80 2.80
CA SER A 12 -2.01 7.79 4.17
C SER A 12 -0.50 7.54 4.18
N ARG A 13 -0.04 6.52 3.45
CA ARG A 13 1.39 6.19 3.32
C ARG A 13 2.18 7.31 2.67
N TYR A 14 1.64 7.93 1.62
CA TYR A 14 2.27 9.10 1.01
C TYR A 14 2.44 10.26 2.02
N ARG A 15 1.44 10.48 2.88
CA ARG A 15 1.47 11.54 3.89
C ARG A 15 2.51 11.29 4.98
N GLN A 16 2.80 10.03 5.31
CA GLN A 16 3.80 9.63 6.29
C GLN A 16 5.24 9.83 5.83
N LEU A 17 5.47 9.98 4.52
CA LEU A 17 6.80 10.26 3.98
C LEU A 17 7.35 11.60 4.48
N SER A 18 8.67 11.68 4.65
CA SER A 18 9.38 12.94 4.85
C SER A 18 9.26 13.85 3.62
N ASP A 19 9.50 15.16 3.81
CA ASP A 19 9.42 16.12 2.70
C ASP A 19 10.42 15.80 1.57
N SER A 20 11.59 15.25 1.90
CA SER A 20 12.56 14.78 0.91
C SER A 20 12.05 13.60 0.11
N GLU A 21 11.39 12.64 0.75
CA GLU A 21 10.81 11.48 0.08
C GLU A 21 9.62 11.87 -0.78
N LYS A 22 8.75 12.76 -0.30
CA LYS A 22 7.65 13.34 -1.09
C LYS A 22 8.18 14.03 -2.35
N LYS A 23 9.23 14.84 -2.21
CA LYS A 23 9.89 15.48 -3.35
C LYS A 23 10.46 14.45 -4.33
N ALA A 24 11.08 13.38 -3.84
CA ALA A 24 11.61 12.32 -4.70
C ALA A 24 10.49 11.59 -5.46
N VAL A 25 9.39 11.27 -4.79
CA VAL A 25 8.20 10.65 -5.41
C VAL A 25 7.63 11.54 -6.51
N LEU A 26 7.52 12.85 -6.27
CA LEU A 26 6.97 13.80 -7.24
C LEU A 26 7.99 14.31 -8.27
N ALA A 27 9.27 13.94 -8.16
CA ALA A 27 10.31 14.46 -9.03
C ALA A 27 10.22 13.91 -10.46
N SER A 28 9.66 12.71 -10.64
CA SER A 28 9.48 12.11 -11.96
C SER A 28 8.37 11.06 -11.96
N GLU A 29 7.81 10.79 -13.14
CA GLU A 29 6.84 9.70 -13.36
C GLU A 29 7.41 8.35 -12.93
N ASN A 30 8.67 8.05 -13.28
CA ASN A 30 9.33 6.80 -12.87
C ASN A 30 9.46 6.67 -11.35
N SER A 31 9.76 7.76 -10.66
CA SER A 31 9.87 7.78 -9.19
C SER A 31 8.52 7.54 -8.53
N PHE A 32 7.47 8.16 -9.07
CA PHE A 32 6.10 7.93 -8.64
C PHE A 32 5.66 6.48 -8.90
N GLU A 33 5.91 5.96 -10.10
CA GLU A 33 5.57 4.58 -10.49
C GLU A 33 6.29 3.54 -9.61
N SER A 34 7.57 3.77 -9.32
CA SER A 34 8.35 2.90 -8.44
C SER A 34 7.80 2.91 -7.00
N TRP A 35 7.46 4.10 -6.50
CA TRP A 35 6.88 4.25 -5.16
C TRP A 35 5.50 3.60 -5.06
N ILE A 36 4.59 3.84 -6.02
CA ILE A 36 3.23 3.29 -5.97
C ILE A 36 3.25 1.76 -6.12
N LYS A 37 4.13 1.20 -6.95
CA LYS A 37 4.33 -0.26 -7.05
C LYS A 37 4.76 -0.85 -5.70
N THR A 38 5.63 -0.16 -4.98
CA THR A 38 6.07 -0.58 -3.65
C THR A 38 4.93 -0.53 -2.64
N ALA A 39 4.15 0.55 -2.65
CA ALA A 39 2.98 0.70 -1.76
C ALA A 39 1.92 -0.37 -2.03
N MET A 40 1.61 -0.63 -3.30
CA MET A 40 0.65 -1.65 -3.73
C MET A 40 1.11 -3.07 -3.39
N LYS A 41 2.40 -3.37 -3.53
CA LYS A 41 2.95 -4.68 -3.16
C LYS A 41 2.76 -4.94 -1.67
N TRP A 42 3.04 -3.94 -0.84
CA TRP A 42 2.84 -4.02 0.62
C TRP A 42 1.37 -4.26 1.01
N LEU A 43 0.46 -3.54 0.36
CA LEU A 43 -0.98 -3.72 0.51
C LEU A 43 -1.39 -5.15 0.18
N TRP A 44 -0.92 -5.66 -0.96
CA TRP A 44 -1.21 -7.02 -1.40
C TRP A 44 -0.66 -8.08 -0.44
N GLU A 45 0.59 -7.94 0.01
CA GLU A 45 1.21 -8.86 0.97
C GLU A 45 0.41 -8.89 2.29
N SER A 46 0.06 -7.72 2.84
CA SER A 46 -0.72 -7.61 4.08
C SER A 46 -2.12 -8.24 3.96
N ILE A 47 -2.80 -8.03 2.83
CA ILE A 47 -4.11 -8.65 2.56
C ILE A 47 -3.97 -10.16 2.38
N SER A 48 -2.95 -10.61 1.65
CA SER A 48 -2.74 -12.03 1.36
C SER A 48 -2.42 -12.83 2.62
N GLU A 49 -1.62 -12.29 3.53
CA GLU A 49 -1.31 -12.92 4.82
C GLU A 49 -2.57 -13.08 5.66
N ALA A 50 -3.37 -12.01 5.80
CA ALA A 50 -4.62 -12.06 6.55
C ALA A 50 -5.62 -13.08 5.98
N ILE A 51 -5.73 -13.19 4.65
CA ILE A 51 -6.60 -14.18 4.00
C ILE A 51 -6.07 -15.60 4.23
N ILE A 52 -4.76 -15.81 4.10
CA ILE A 52 -4.13 -17.13 4.30
C ILE A 52 -4.30 -17.59 5.76
N GLU A 53 -4.07 -16.72 6.74
CA GLU A 53 -4.30 -17.02 8.16
C GLU A 53 -5.75 -17.41 8.43
N MET A 54 -6.70 -16.64 7.91
CA MET A 54 -8.14 -16.93 8.06
C MET A 54 -8.54 -18.27 7.42
N LEU A 55 -7.99 -18.59 6.24
CA LEU A 55 -8.22 -19.87 5.57
C LEU A 55 -7.60 -21.03 6.37
N PHE A 56 -6.42 -20.85 6.94
CA PHE A 56 -5.79 -21.87 7.79
C PHE A 56 -6.55 -22.10 9.09
N ASP A 57 -7.04 -21.05 9.75
CA ASP A 57 -7.87 -21.17 10.95
C ASP A 57 -9.19 -21.89 10.63
N TYR A 58 -9.85 -21.54 9.52
CA TYR A 58 -11.07 -22.21 9.08
C TYR A 58 -10.88 -23.70 8.74
N LEU A 59 -9.73 -24.10 8.20
CA LEU A 59 -9.42 -25.50 7.90
C LEU A 59 -8.97 -26.31 9.13
N ARG A 60 -8.65 -25.64 10.24
CA ARG A 60 -8.18 -26.26 11.48
C ARG A 60 -9.34 -26.65 12.40
N ASP A 61 -10.45 -25.91 12.34
CA ASP A 61 -11.74 -26.22 12.97
C ASP A 61 -12.54 -27.27 12.17
#